data_AF-A0A3D3RS44-F1
#
_entry.id   AF-A0A3D3RS44-F1
#
_cell.length_a   1.000
_cell.length_b   1.000
_cell.length_c   1.000
_cell.angle_alpha   90.00
_cell.angle_beta   90.00
_cell.angle_gamma   90.00
#
_symmetry.space_group_name_H-M   'P 1'
#
loop_
_entity.id
_entity.type
_entity.pdbx_description
1 polymer ?
#
loop_
_entity_poly.entity_id
_entity_poly.type
_entity_poly.pdbx_seq_one_letter_code
_entity_poly.pdbx_strand_id
1 'polypeptide(L)' 'MNREEIIQKLLQENKEFKYHYEKHHELDAKIDKLEKHHPMTHELEMEIEALKKERLYHRDMMEAIISQYMKAHT' A
#
# COMPACT_ATOMS: atom_id res chain seq x y z
N MET A 1 -8.81 -9.94 -19.05
CA MET A 1 -8.35 -10.18 -17.67
C MET A 1 -8.86 -9.02 -16.82
N ASN A 2 -9.54 -9.31 -15.72
CA ASN A 2 -10.06 -8.28 -14.83
C ASN A 2 -8.95 -7.81 -13.86
N ARG A 3 -9.06 -6.59 -13.33
CA ARG A 3 -8.02 -6.00 -12.44
C ARG A 3 -7.73 -6.88 -11.22
N GLU A 4 -8.77 -7.50 -10.68
CA GLU A 4 -8.66 -8.39 -9.52
C GLU A 4 -7.87 -9.67 -9.83
N GLU A 5 -8.04 -10.23 -11.03
CA GLU A 5 -7.22 -11.36 -11.49
C GLU A 5 -5.74 -10.96 -11.64
N ILE A 6 -5.47 -9.72 -12.06
CA ILE A 6 -4.10 -9.19 -12.22
C ILE A 6 -3.44 -9.07 -10.85
N ILE A 7 -4.16 -8.54 -9.87
CA ILE A 7 -3.67 -8.44 -8.49
C ILE A 7 -3.36 -9.84 -7.95
N GLN A 8 -4.27 -10.81 -8.09
CA GLN A 8 -4.04 -12.17 -7.60
C GLN A 8 -2.82 -12.83 -8.24
N LYS A 9 -2.63 -12.69 -9.56
CA LYS A 9 -1.41 -13.17 -10.23
C LYS A 9 -0.16 -12.45 -9.74
N LEU A 10 -0.18 -11.13 -9.67
CA LEU A 10 0.98 -10.35 -9.21
C LEU A 10 1.36 -10.68 -7.76
N LEU A 11 0.40 -10.99 -6.88
CA LEU A 11 0.68 -11.46 -5.53
C LEU A 11 1.41 -12.80 -5.49
N GLN A 12 1.19 -13.67 -6.48
CA GLN A 12 1.83 -14.99 -6.57
C GLN A 12 3.17 -14.92 -7.31
N GLU A 13 3.25 -14.14 -8.38
CA GLU A 13 4.34 -14.15 -9.34
C GLU A 13 5.35 -13.01 -9.12
N ASN A 14 4.92 -11.88 -8.55
CA ASN A 14 5.76 -10.69 -8.39
C ASN A 14 6.02 -10.38 -6.90
N LYS A 15 7.23 -10.72 -6.44
CA LYS A 15 7.69 -10.48 -5.06
C LYS A 15 7.68 -9.01 -4.66
N GLU A 16 7.99 -8.11 -5.59
CA GLU A 16 7.98 -6.67 -5.35
C GLU A 16 6.54 -6.17 -5.15
N PHE A 17 5.61 -6.61 -6.00
CA PHE A 17 4.19 -6.30 -5.83
C PHE A 17 3.66 -6.79 -4.47
N LYS A 18 3.97 -8.05 -4.13
CA LYS A 18 3.60 -8.63 -2.84
C LYS A 18 4.15 -7.81 -1.66
N TYR A 19 5.40 -7.38 -1.74
CA TYR A 19 6.01 -6.51 -0.73
C TYR A 19 5.24 -5.19 -0.57
N HIS A 20 4.96 -4.47 -1.66
CA HIS A 20 4.22 -3.21 -1.57
C HIS A 20 2.78 -3.41 -1.07
N TYR A 21 2.14 -4.52 -1.43
CA TYR A 21 0.80 -4.88 -0.97
C TYR A 21 0.77 -5.14 0.54
N GLU A 22 1.68 -5.96 1.05
CA GLU A 22 1.79 -6.25 2.48
C GLU A 22 2.13 -4.98 3.26
N LYS A 23 3.10 -4.19 2.79
CA LYS A 23 3.47 -2.92 3.43
C LYS A 23 2.33 -1.91 3.46
N HIS A 24 1.59 -1.76 2.37
CA HIS A 24 0.42 -0.90 2.34
C HIS A 24 -0.59 -1.30 3.43
N HIS A 25 -0.88 -2.59 3.56
CA HIS A 25 -1.81 -3.10 4.57
C HIS A 25 -1.28 -2.97 6.01
N GLU A 26 0.02 -3.20 6.23
CA GLU A 26 0.68 -2.99 7.53
C GLU A 26 0.60 -1.52 7.97
N LEU A 27 0.89 -0.59 7.04
CA LEU A 27 0.85 0.85 7.30
C LEU A 27 -0.58 1.32 7.60
N ASP A 28 -1.57 0.80 6.86
CA ASP A 28 -2.98 1.07 7.11
C ASP A 28 -3.40 0.67 8.53
N ALA A 29 -3.05 -0.55 8.95
CA ALA A 29 -3.31 -1.03 10.30
C ALA A 29 -2.55 -0.24 11.38
N LYS A 30 -1.35 0.27 11.08
CA LYS A 30 -0.58 1.11 12.00
C LYS A 30 -1.22 2.50 12.16
N ILE A 31 -1.61 3.14 11.04
CA ILE A 31 -2.32 4.41 11.04
C ILE A 31 -3.61 4.30 11.84
N ASP A 32 -4.41 3.27 11.57
CA ASP A 32 -5.68 3.03 12.28
C ASP A 32 -5.52 2.92 13.80
N LYS A 33 -4.44 2.28 14.26
CA LYS A 33 -4.14 2.13 15.70
C LYS A 33 -3.74 3.47 16.31
N LEU A 34 -2.93 4.25 15.61
CA LEU A 34 -2.47 5.56 16.08
C LEU A 34 -3.61 6.59 16.08
N GLU A 35 -4.49 6.58 15.08
CA GLU A 35 -5.65 7.49 15.01
C GLU A 35 -6.67 7.22 16.11
N LYS A 36 -6.76 5.97 16.59
CA LYS A 36 -7.62 5.57 17.71
C LYS A 36 -6.98 5.86 19.08
N HIS A 37 -5.72 6.27 19.14
CA HIS A 37 -5.03 6.56 20.39
C HIS A 37 -5.46 7.92 20.95
N HIS A 38 -5.81 7.96 22.24
CA HIS A 38 -6.11 9.21 22.96
C HIS A 38 -5.28 9.33 24.24
N PRO A 39 -4.73 10.52 24.55
CA PRO A 39 -4.84 11.76 23.79
C PRO A 39 -4.02 11.75 22.50
N MET A 40 -4.50 12.48 21.50
CA MET A 40 -3.77 12.69 20.24
C MET A 40 -2.79 13.84 20.45
N THR A 41 -1.49 13.54 20.37
CA THR A 41 -0.43 14.55 20.53
C THR A 41 0.05 15.02 19.15
N HIS A 42 0.67 16.19 19.11
CA HIS A 42 1.25 16.72 17.86
C HIS A 42 2.32 15.78 17.27
N GLU A 43 3.11 15.12 18.11
CA GLU A 43 4.10 14.13 17.67
C GLU A 43 3.42 12.91 17.00
N LEU A 44 2.31 12.43 17.54
CA LEU A 44 1.52 11.35 16.96
C LEU A 44 0.88 11.76 15.62
N GLU A 45 0.40 13.01 15.50
CA GLU A 45 -0.10 13.57 14.23
C GLU A 45 0.99 13.55 13.16
N MET A 46 2.19 14.01 13.49
CA MET A 46 3.34 14.01 12.58
C MET A 46 3.73 12.59 12.16
N GLU A 47 3.72 11.63 13.09
CA GLU A 47 4.00 10.22 12.77
C GLU A 47 2.93 9.64 11.84
N ILE A 48 1.66 9.88 12.12
CA ILE A 48 0.55 9.42 11.26
C ILE A 48 0.67 10.02 9.86
N GLU A 49 1.01 11.29 9.74
CA GLU A 49 1.18 11.93 8.44
C GLU A 49 2.36 11.36 7.65
N ALA A 50 3.47 11.05 8.33
CA ALA A 50 4.61 10.34 7.72
C ALA A 50 4.20 8.95 7.22
N LEU A 51 3.48 8.18 8.04
CA LEU A 51 2.98 6.85 7.66
C LEU A 51 1.97 6.91 6.49
N LYS A 52 1.13 7.95 6.43
CA LYS A 52 0.21 8.17 5.32
C LYS A 52 0.95 8.43 4.00
N LYS A 53 2.05 9.19 4.05
CA LYS A 53 2.93 9.43 2.88
C LYS A 53 3.59 8.14 2.42
N GLU A 54 4.09 7.33 3.35
CA GLU A 54 4.67 6.02 3.03
C GLU A 54 3.62 5.07 2.43
N ARG A 55 2.40 5.01 3.00
CA ARG A 55 1.29 4.21 2.47
C ARG A 55 0.95 4.62 1.04
N LEU A 56 0.93 5.92 0.75
CA LEU A 56 0.71 6.44 -0.59
C LEU A 56 1.79 5.98 -1.57
N TYR A 57 3.07 6.02 -1.17
CA TYR A 57 4.16 5.51 -1.99
C TYR A 57 3.97 4.03 -2.36
N HIS A 58 3.63 3.16 -1.39
CA HIS A 58 3.38 1.75 -1.67
C HIS A 58 2.18 1.55 -2.60
N ARG A 59 1.13 2.36 -2.47
CA ARG A 59 0.01 2.36 -3.42
C ARG A 59 0.45 2.72 -4.83
N ASP A 60 1.23 3.79 -4.99
CA ASP A 60 1.70 4.25 -6.30
C ASP A 60 2.58 3.19 -6.99
N MET A 61 3.44 2.52 -6.23
CA MET A 61 4.26 1.40 -6.73
C MET A 61 3.40 0.21 -7.19
N MET A 62 2.36 -0.15 -6.42
CA MET A 62 1.41 -1.19 -6.85
C MET A 62 0.70 -0.82 -8.16
N GLU A 63 0.21 0.43 -8.29
CA GLU A 63 -0.44 0.89 -9.53
C GLU A 63 0.53 0.89 -10.72
N ALA A 64 1.79 1.28 -10.50
CA ALA A 64 2.81 1.24 -11.55
C ALA A 64 3.04 -0.19 -12.07
N ILE A 65 3.19 -1.16 -11.17
CA ILE A 65 3.37 -2.58 -11.54
C ILE A 65 2.14 -3.12 -12.26
N ILE A 66 0.94 -2.82 -11.75
CA ILE A 66 -0.33 -3.21 -12.39
C ILE A 66 -0.44 -2.62 -13.80
N SER A 67 -0.10 -1.34 -13.98
CA SER A 67 -0.10 -0.67 -15.28
C SER A 67 0.90 -1.30 -16.25
N GLN A 68 2.11 -1.61 -15.79
CA GLN A 68 3.12 -2.31 -16.59
C GLN A 68 2.64 -3.70 -17.02
N TYR A 69 2.05 -4.46 -16.09
CA TYR A 69 1.51 -5.79 -16.38
C TYR A 69 0.40 -5.74 -17.44
N MET A 70 -0.53 -4.77 -17.32
CA MET A 70 -1.58 -4.55 -18.31
C MET A 70 -1.01 -4.23 -19.69
N LYS A 71 -0.04 -3.32 -19.78
CA LYS A 71 0.60 -2.94 -21.05
C LYS A 71 1.34 -4.11 -21.71
N ALA A 72 1.98 -4.98 -20.92
CA ALA A 72 2.69 -6.14 -21.44
C ALA A 72 1.76 -7.27 -21.93
N HIS A 73 0.51 -7.28 -21.48
CA HIS A 73 -0.52 -8.28 -21.83
C HIS A 73 -1.66 -7.68 -22.68
N THR A 74 -1.44 -6.51 -23.27
CA THR A 74 -2.29 -5.90 -24.31
C THR A 74 -1.69 -6.21 -25.68
#